data_AF-A0A1H0IUX2-F1
#
_entry.id   AF-A0A1H0IUX2-F1
#
_cell.length_a   1.000
_cell.length_b   1.000
_cell.length_c   1.000
_cell.angle_alpha   90.00
_cell.angle_beta   90.00
_cell.angle_gamma   90.00
#
_symmetry.space_group_name_H-M   'P 1'
#
loop_
_entity.id
_entity.type
_entity.pdbx_description
1 polymer ?
#
loop_
_entity_poly.entity_id
_entity_poly.type
_entity_poly.pdbx_seq_one_letter_code
_entity_poly.pdbx_strand_id
1 'polypeptide(L)'
;MLSENRDIHAAKRFFKKALSSPHNQSPRVITVDKNPAYPPAIDQLKDEKDLSKEIIIRQTKYLNNVVEQDHRFIKKITNPMMGFKSFQTAEETLAGIEAFHMLRKQQVEISPAISVVEWINKLFGLAA
;
A
#
# COMPACT_ATOMS: atom_id res chain seq x y z
N MET A 1 -0.07 -2.34 -7.24
CA MET A 1 1.17 -3.07 -7.60
C MET A 1 1.15 -4.40 -6.89
N LEU A 2 0.84 -5.42 -7.65
CA LEU A 2 0.91 -6.79 -7.21
C LEU A 2 2.19 -7.43 -7.75
N SER A 3 2.67 -8.47 -7.10
CA SER A 3 3.84 -9.22 -7.52
C SER A 3 3.57 -10.69 -7.25
N GLU A 4 3.96 -11.53 -8.19
CA GLU A 4 3.91 -12.98 -8.06
C GLU A 4 4.86 -13.45 -6.95
N ASN A 5 6.06 -12.87 -6.92
CA ASN A 5 7.09 -13.19 -5.94
C ASN A 5 7.28 -12.05 -4.94
N ARG A 6 7.66 -12.42 -3.71
CA ARG A 6 8.03 -11.47 -2.65
C ARG A 6 9.54 -11.26 -2.61
N ASP A 7 10.11 -10.92 -3.76
CA ASP A 7 11.54 -10.73 -3.96
C ASP A 7 12.00 -9.29 -3.67
N ILE A 8 13.32 -9.08 -3.78
CA ILE A 8 13.97 -7.79 -3.53
C ILE A 8 13.44 -6.70 -4.48
N HIS A 9 13.21 -7.05 -5.75
CA HIS A 9 12.72 -6.10 -6.74
C HIS A 9 11.29 -5.63 -6.41
N ALA A 10 10.42 -6.57 -6.02
CA ALA A 10 9.07 -6.27 -5.57
C ALA A 10 9.08 -5.39 -4.31
N ALA A 11 9.93 -5.71 -3.33
CA ALA A 11 10.10 -4.89 -2.12
C ALA A 11 10.57 -3.47 -2.44
N LYS A 12 11.56 -3.30 -3.33
CA LYS A 12 12.02 -1.97 -3.76
C LYS A 12 10.93 -1.17 -4.42
N ARG A 13 10.22 -1.76 -5.40
CA ARG A 13 9.11 -1.07 -6.09
C ARG A 13 8.01 -0.68 -5.11
N PHE A 14 7.72 -1.53 -4.12
CA PHE A 14 6.76 -1.24 -3.06
C PHE A 14 7.19 -0.01 -2.24
N PHE A 15 8.43 0.04 -1.74
CA PHE A 15 8.90 1.20 -0.97
C PHE A 15 8.94 2.47 -1.80
N LYS A 16 9.41 2.42 -3.06
CA LYS A 16 9.40 3.60 -3.94
C LYS A 16 7.99 4.15 -4.10
N LYS A 17 7.01 3.27 -4.39
CA LYS A 17 5.59 3.68 -4.54
C LYS A 17 5.01 4.21 -3.23
N ALA A 18 5.29 3.57 -2.10
CA ALA A 18 4.75 3.98 -0.81
C ALA A 18 5.30 5.35 -0.40
N LEU A 19 6.59 5.59 -0.60
CA LEU A 19 7.26 6.82 -0.15
C LEU A 19 7.12 7.98 -1.14
N SER A 20 6.80 7.71 -2.41
CA SER A 20 6.48 8.75 -3.39
C SER A 20 5.10 9.39 -3.20
N SER A 21 4.24 8.82 -2.35
CA SER A 21 2.90 9.36 -2.11
C SER A 21 2.97 10.71 -1.40
N PRO A 22 2.30 11.78 -1.90
CA PRO A 22 2.39 13.13 -1.32
C PRO A 22 1.97 13.22 0.15
N HIS A 23 1.09 12.31 0.58
CA HIS A 23 0.57 12.27 1.95
C HIS A 23 1.51 11.53 2.91
N ASN A 24 2.54 10.85 2.40
CA ASN A 24 3.47 10.08 3.21
C ASN A 24 4.72 10.91 3.50
N GLN A 25 4.95 11.18 4.78
CA GLN A 25 6.17 11.84 5.23
C GLN A 25 7.35 10.87 5.18
N SER A 26 8.56 11.42 5.01
CA SER A 26 9.79 10.62 5.09
C SER A 26 9.93 10.03 6.50
N PRO A 27 9.92 8.70 6.66
CA PRO A 27 9.89 8.07 7.97
C PRO A 27 11.27 8.06 8.61
N ARG A 28 11.34 8.30 9.93
CA ARG A 28 12.58 8.07 10.70
C ARG A 28 12.90 6.58 10.89
N VAL A 29 11.84 5.76 11.03
CA VAL A 29 11.94 4.32 11.31
C VAL A 29 10.93 3.58 10.45
N ILE A 30 11.38 2.55 9.72
CA ILE A 30 10.52 1.64 8.98
C ILE A 30 10.44 0.32 9.75
N THR A 31 9.23 -0.08 10.11
CA THR A 31 8.99 -1.38 10.75
C THR A 31 8.57 -2.37 9.68
N VAL A 32 9.30 -3.49 9.57
CA VAL A 32 9.04 -4.54 8.58
C VAL A 32 8.92 -5.91 9.26
N ASP A 33 8.34 -6.87 8.55
CA ASP A 33 8.40 -8.27 8.96
C ASP A 33 9.80 -8.86 8.75
N LYS A 34 9.95 -10.16 9.02
CA LYS A 34 11.22 -10.87 8.88
C LYS A 34 11.46 -11.41 7.46
N ASN A 35 10.80 -10.87 6.44
CA ASN A 35 11.03 -11.30 5.07
C ASN A 35 12.47 -10.94 4.64
N PRO A 36 13.26 -11.92 4.15
CA PRO A 36 14.66 -11.70 3.75
C PRO A 36 14.83 -10.71 2.60
N ALA A 37 13.78 -10.41 1.83
CA ALA A 37 13.82 -9.44 0.75
C ALA A 37 13.91 -7.97 1.23
N TYR A 38 13.43 -7.65 2.44
CA TYR A 38 13.33 -6.26 2.89
C TYR A 38 14.67 -5.61 3.24
N PRO A 39 15.57 -6.21 4.05
CA PRO A 39 16.87 -5.61 4.34
C PRO A 39 17.68 -5.25 3.07
N PRO A 40 17.93 -6.16 2.12
CA PRO A 40 18.71 -5.82 0.92
C PRO A 40 17.98 -4.85 0.00
N ALA A 41 16.65 -4.85 -0.04
CA ALA A 41 15.88 -3.85 -0.78
C ALA A 41 16.10 -2.44 -0.23
N ILE A 42 16.06 -2.29 1.10
CA ILE A 42 16.25 -0.99 1.76
C ILE A 42 17.70 -0.52 1.63
N ASP A 43 18.68 -1.42 1.77
CA ASP A 43 20.09 -1.07 1.58
C ASP A 43 20.34 -0.55 0.16
N GLN A 44 19.83 -1.23 -0.87
CA GLN A 44 19.92 -0.75 -2.25
C GLN A 44 19.23 0.61 -2.46
N LEU A 45 18.09 0.85 -1.80
CA LEU A 45 17.41 2.15 -1.88
C LEU A 45 18.21 3.28 -1.19
N LYS A 46 18.94 2.98 -0.13
CA LYS A 46 19.86 3.93 0.52
C LYS A 46 21.05 4.25 -0.37
N ASP A 47 21.58 3.25 -1.08
CA ASP A 47 22.68 3.44 -2.04
C ASP A 47 22.24 4.24 -3.27
N GLU A 48 21.03 4.01 -3.75
CA GLU A 48 20.38 4.77 -4.84
C GLU A 48 19.98 6.21 -4.44
N LYS A 49 20.08 6.57 -3.15
CA LYS A 49 19.63 7.84 -2.55
C LYS A 49 18.12 8.07 -2.60
N ASP A 50 17.34 7.02 -2.87
CA ASP A 50 15.88 7.05 -2.75
C ASP A 50 15.41 7.01 -1.29
N LEU A 51 16.29 6.56 -0.38
CA LEU A 51 16.09 6.57 1.06
C LEU A 51 17.25 7.27 1.77
N SER A 52 16.93 8.04 2.82
CA SER A 52 17.98 8.59 3.69
C SER A 52 18.73 7.46 4.42
N LYS A 53 20.04 7.60 4.52
CA LYS A 53 20.91 6.66 5.25
C LYS A 53 20.57 6.60 6.73
N GLU A 54 20.00 7.68 7.28
CA GLU A 54 19.58 7.82 8.68
C GLU A 54 18.35 7.00 9.06
N ILE A 55 17.60 6.49 8.07
CA ILE A 55 16.39 5.72 8.31
C ILE A 55 16.76 4.39 8.98
N ILE A 56 16.13 4.10 10.12
CA ILE A 56 16.36 2.88 10.87
C ILE A 56 15.35 1.81 10.46
N ILE A 57 15.81 0.60 10.22
CA ILE A 57 14.95 -0.57 9.97
C ILE A 57 14.74 -1.30 11.28
N ARG A 58 13.50 -1.67 11.57
CA ARG A 58 13.15 -2.44 12.77
C ARG A 58 12.31 -3.66 12.41
N GLN A 59 12.74 -4.83 12.91
CA GLN A 59 12.05 -6.11 12.70
C GLN A 59 11.47 -6.63 14.02
N THR A 60 10.35 -6.04 14.46
CA THR A 60 9.76 -6.34 15.76
C THR A 60 8.39 -6.97 15.61
N LYS A 61 8.28 -8.26 15.99
CA LYS A 61 7.07 -9.08 15.77
C LYS A 61 5.79 -8.41 16.27
N TYR A 62 5.80 -7.83 17.47
CA TYR A 62 4.59 -7.27 18.07
C TYR A 62 4.13 -5.96 17.39
N LEU A 63 5.05 -5.20 16.79
CA LEU A 63 4.69 -3.98 16.07
C LEU A 63 4.07 -4.26 14.71
N ASN A 64 4.40 -5.42 14.13
CA ASN A 64 3.75 -5.87 12.90
C ASN A 64 2.27 -6.21 13.13
N ASN A 65 1.82 -6.42 14.38
CA ASN A 65 0.41 -6.66 14.67
C ASN A 65 -0.49 -5.48 14.27
N VAL A 66 0.02 -4.24 14.29
CA VAL A 66 -0.74 -3.05 13.84
C VAL A 66 -1.00 -3.13 12.33
N VAL A 67 0.04 -3.44 11.56
CA VAL A 67 -0.06 -3.63 10.11
C VAL A 67 -0.97 -4.82 9.78
N GLU A 68 -0.82 -5.94 10.50
CA GLU A 68 -1.71 -7.09 10.33
C GLU A 68 -3.15 -6.78 10.71
N GLN A 69 -3.38 -5.87 11.65
CA GLN A 69 -4.71 -5.39 11.99
C GLN A 69 -5.35 -4.61 10.84
N ASP A 70 -4.59 -3.71 10.21
CA ASP A 70 -5.08 -2.95 9.05
C ASP A 70 -5.42 -3.86 7.88
N HIS A 71 -4.68 -4.96 7.69
CA HIS A 71 -4.97 -5.96 6.68
C HIS A 71 -6.29 -6.72 6.91
N ARG A 72 -6.84 -6.74 8.14
CA ARG A 72 -8.02 -7.57 8.46
C ARG A 72 -9.24 -7.21 7.63
N PHE A 73 -9.45 -5.93 7.32
CA PHE A 73 -10.59 -5.51 6.51
C PHE A 73 -10.51 -6.08 5.10
N ILE A 74 -9.37 -5.92 4.43
CA ILE A 74 -9.14 -6.43 3.08
C ILE A 74 -9.24 -7.95 3.08
N LYS A 75 -8.53 -8.63 3.99
CA LYS A 75 -8.56 -10.11 4.11
C LYS A 75 -9.98 -10.63 4.36
N LYS A 76 -10.80 -9.95 5.18
CA LYS A 76 -12.18 -10.36 5.44
C LYS A 76 -13.02 -10.39 4.16
N ILE A 77 -12.80 -9.44 3.26
CA ILE A 77 -13.51 -9.35 1.98
C ILE A 77 -12.94 -10.36 0.97
N THR A 78 -11.61 -10.49 0.89
CA THR A 78 -10.96 -11.27 -0.17
C THR A 78 -10.88 -12.78 0.13
N ASN A 79 -10.79 -13.20 1.40
CA ASN A 79 -10.73 -14.62 1.77
C ASN A 79 -11.87 -15.49 1.20
N PRO A 80 -13.15 -15.07 1.21
CA PRO A 80 -14.23 -15.86 0.62
C PRO A 80 -14.27 -15.86 -0.92
N MET A 81 -13.47 -15.03 -1.61
CA MET A 81 -13.56 -14.84 -3.07
C MET A 81 -12.90 -15.96 -3.91
N MET A 82 -12.38 -17.03 -3.29
CA MET A 82 -11.61 -18.11 -3.95
C MET A 82 -10.39 -17.60 -4.77
N GLY A 83 -9.82 -16.47 -4.35
CA GLY A 83 -8.68 -15.84 -5.00
C GLY A 83 -9.01 -15.10 -6.29
N PHE A 84 -8.05 -14.31 -6.78
CA PHE A 84 -8.19 -13.55 -8.02
C PHE A 84 -7.74 -14.37 -9.23
N LYS A 85 -8.35 -14.14 -10.39
CA LYS A 85 -8.03 -14.87 -11.64
C LYS A 85 -6.87 -14.26 -12.43
N SER A 86 -6.59 -12.97 -12.23
CA SER A 86 -5.45 -12.28 -12.85
C SER A 86 -4.96 -11.13 -11.96
N PHE A 87 -3.73 -10.66 -12.19
CA PHE A 87 -3.22 -9.49 -11.47
C PHE A 87 -4.01 -8.22 -11.78
N GLN A 88 -4.46 -8.03 -13.02
CA GLN A 88 -5.27 -6.88 -13.40
C GLN A 88 -6.57 -6.84 -12.60
N THR A 89 -7.32 -7.94 -12.60
CA THR A 89 -8.59 -8.04 -11.85
C THR A 89 -8.36 -7.89 -10.34
N ALA A 90 -7.26 -8.43 -9.82
CA ALA A 90 -6.88 -8.26 -8.43
C ALA A 90 -6.58 -6.78 -8.07
N GLU A 91 -5.84 -6.07 -8.92
CA GLU A 91 -5.49 -4.67 -8.69
C GLU A 91 -6.72 -3.77 -8.71
N GLU A 92 -7.59 -3.93 -9.71
CA GLU A 92 -8.85 -3.18 -9.83
C GLU A 92 -9.78 -3.48 -8.64
N THR A 93 -9.93 -4.75 -8.26
CA THR A 93 -10.79 -5.14 -7.14
C THR A 93 -10.28 -4.61 -5.81
N LEU A 94 -8.97 -4.72 -5.55
CA LEU A 94 -8.36 -4.20 -4.32
C LEU A 94 -8.46 -2.67 -4.25
N ALA A 95 -8.26 -1.96 -5.37
CA ALA A 95 -8.44 -0.52 -5.45
C ALA A 95 -9.90 -0.11 -5.15
N GLY A 96 -10.88 -0.84 -5.68
CA GLY A 96 -12.30 -0.67 -5.34
C GLY A 96 -12.57 -0.85 -3.84
N ILE A 97 -12.09 -1.94 -3.26
CA ILE A 97 -12.25 -2.23 -1.81
C ILE A 97 -11.63 -1.11 -0.96
N GLU A 98 -10.45 -0.63 -1.33
CA GLU A 98 -9.77 0.47 -0.65
C GLU A 98 -10.54 1.79 -0.76
N ALA A 99 -11.05 2.13 -1.95
CA ALA A 99 -11.87 3.32 -2.18
C ALA A 99 -13.10 3.35 -1.27
N PHE A 100 -13.87 2.26 -1.23
CA PHE A 100 -15.02 2.14 -0.33
C PHE A 100 -14.63 2.22 1.15
N HIS A 101 -13.46 1.69 1.53
CA HIS A 101 -12.96 1.77 2.89
C HIS A 101 -12.61 3.20 3.30
N MET A 102 -11.98 3.98 2.42
CA MET A 102 -11.67 5.39 2.64
C MET A 102 -12.94 6.22 2.80
N LEU A 103 -13.96 5.98 1.97
CA LEU A 103 -15.28 6.62 2.09
C LEU A 103 -15.92 6.32 3.46
N ARG A 104 -15.92 5.05 3.87
CA ARG A 104 -16.48 4.64 5.16
C ARG A 104 -15.75 5.26 6.35
N LYS A 105 -14.43 5.47 6.25
CA LYS A 105 -13.61 6.13 7.26
C LYS A 105 -13.69 7.65 7.22
N GLN A 106 -14.44 8.24 6.28
CA GLN A 106 -14.51 9.69 6.06
C GLN A 106 -13.12 10.30 5.82
N GLN A 107 -12.22 9.55 5.19
CA GLN A 107 -10.88 10.02 4.82
C GLN A 107 -10.90 10.88 3.56
N VAL A 108 -12.05 10.95 2.90
CA VAL A 108 -12.28 11.74 1.69
C VAL A 108 -13.20 12.89 2.06
N GLU A 109 -12.76 14.11 1.80
CA GLU A 109 -13.61 15.30 1.91
C GLU A 109 -14.57 15.33 0.71
N ILE A 110 -15.78 14.80 0.94
CA ILE A 110 -16.87 14.86 -0.04
C ILE A 110 -17.77 16.02 0.39
N SER A 111 -17.60 17.17 -0.26
CA SER A 111 -18.53 18.28 -0.13
C SER A 111 -19.73 18.07 -1.07
N PRO A 112 -20.88 18.74 -0.85
CA PRO A 112 -22.00 18.68 -1.78
C PRO A 112 -21.65 19.06 -3.23
N ALA A 113 -20.54 19.77 -3.44
CA ALA A 113 -20.06 20.19 -4.75
C ALA A 113 -19.17 19.15 -5.46
N ILE A 114 -18.69 18.11 -4.77
CA ILE A 114 -18.04 16.93 -5.37
C ILE A 114 -18.96 15.75 -5.10
N SER A 115 -19.71 15.31 -6.11
CA SER A 115 -20.49 14.09 -5.97
C SER A 115 -19.55 12.90 -5.74
N VAL A 116 -19.99 11.91 -4.95
CA VAL A 116 -19.23 10.65 -4.76
C VAL A 116 -18.86 10.03 -6.11
N VAL A 117 -19.72 10.18 -7.11
CA VAL A 117 -19.50 9.72 -8.49
C VAL A 117 -18.32 10.42 -9.15
N GLU A 118 -18.21 11.75 -9.05
CA GLU A 118 -17.08 12.51 -9.59
C GLU A 118 -15.76 12.13 -8.92
N TRP A 119 -15.77 11.90 -7.60
CA TRP A 119 -14.59 11.43 -6.89
C TRP A 119 -14.16 10.04 -7.35
N ILE A 120 -15.08 9.10 -7.48
CA ILE A 120 -14.80 7.75 -8.01
C ILE A 120 -14.26 7.85 -9.43
N ASN A 121 -14.89 8.64 -10.29
CA ASN A 121 -14.45 8.81 -11.68
C ASN A 121 -13.03 9.40 -11.76
N LYS A 122 -12.70 10.36 -10.89
CA LYS A 122 -11.35 10.92 -10.79
C LYS A 122 -10.33 9.91 -10.26
N LEU A 123 -10.70 9.13 -9.24
CA LEU A 123 -9.82 8.12 -8.63
C LEU A 123 -9.43 7.02 -9.62
N PHE A 124 -10.39 6.55 -10.43
CA PHE A 124 -10.19 5.49 -11.41
C PHE A 124 -9.87 6.00 -12.82
N GLY A 125 -9.81 7.32 -13.04
CA GLY A 125 -9.52 7.91 -14.35
C GLY A 125 -10.62 7.64 -15.40
N LEU A 126 -11.87 7.51 -14.97
CA LEU A 126 -13.02 7.21 -15.84
C LEU A 126 -13.67 8.48 -16.43
N ALA A 127 -13.40 9.65 -15.86
CA ALA A 127 -13.79 10.93 -16.43
C ALA A 127 -12.66 11.44 -17.33
N ALA A 128 -12.93 11.50 -18.64
CA ALA A 128 -12.18 12.28 -19.61
C ALA A 128 -12.72 13.71 -19.68
#